data_AF-A0A7V3SKD0-F1
#
_entry.id   AF-A0A7V3SKD0-F1
#
_cell.length_a   1.000
_cell.length_b   1.000
_cell.length_c   1.000
_cell.angle_alpha   90.00
_cell.angle_beta   90.00
_cell.angle_gamma   90.00
#
_symmetry.space_group_name_H-M   'P 1'
#
loop_
_entity.id
_entity.type
_entity.pdbx_description
1 polymer ?
#
loop_
_entity_poly.entity_id
_entity_poly.type
_entity_poly.pdbx_seq_one_letter_code
_entity_poly.pdbx_strand_id
1 'polypeptide(L)'
;VVAYNDTQVVARTEGWLVEVRAYPGDHVQAGQLLAKLDTRERSARLQEAQEGAAVAFYEREAMQTAVRQAQEELRQMQRQRDAAEAMVQKAQQELISAQQEMEIARTEREEMAAEVDAARTNHAYWQAEDTRAERLLRAGAISLEERQRTQAEAARALAEMNQAQLRLNKADLRIKQAHALVQSAQAQYLQAQREAQAMQAGVQRAQAALDTARAQWKRAAAMHRQANAVKQAETIVFGYTRITAPVSGVLTERLVSPGTLVMPGTALFRLQTIDRVRLQVNVAETDVADIRKGSPVIVTLPSDPTFRLNARVTSLFYAANPESRTVTVEAVVSNPGYRLLPGQYVVMEIAKGAARRTITVPLSAVRRDEKGKPFVWVVQPQKLEGKKITYTCVMHPEVQSDKPGKCPKCGMNLVPKERGGKFAAHRVNVVLGDSDGRRVEVRAGIHEGDEVIYRGHEYLKEGDPVSPVEWGVEAPIRLPEPAGEMHEMQHQRPSAKQGTSEAPLPANGKTVYTCSMHPEVRSDKPGDCPKCGMKLEPLQGEHLH
;
A
#
# COMPACT_ATOMS: atom_id res chain seq x y z
N VAL A 1 3.81 25.63 13.42
CA VAL A 1 4.09 24.55 12.44
C VAL A 1 4.26 23.25 13.19
N VAL A 2 3.64 22.16 12.73
CA VAL A 2 3.77 20.81 13.30
C VAL A 2 4.29 19.86 12.21
N ALA A 3 5.08 18.85 12.58
CA ALA A 3 5.48 17.80 11.64
C ALA A 3 4.25 17.08 11.05
N TYR A 4 4.35 16.56 9.83
CA TYR A 4 3.22 15.82 9.23
C TYR A 4 2.93 14.53 10.00
N ASN A 5 3.99 13.83 10.41
CA ASN A 5 3.94 12.66 11.27
C ASN A 5 5.09 12.71 12.29
N ASP A 6 4.84 12.21 13.50
CA ASP A 6 5.83 12.01 14.56
C ASP A 6 5.79 10.52 14.95
N THR A 7 6.87 9.80 14.67
CA THR A 7 6.96 8.35 14.84
C THR A 7 8.11 7.99 15.77
N GLN A 8 7.78 7.31 16.87
CA GLN A 8 8.76 6.75 17.77
C GLN A 8 9.22 5.38 17.26
N VAL A 9 10.53 5.22 17.08
CA VAL A 9 11.14 3.93 16.74
C VAL A 9 11.46 3.22 18.05
N VAL A 10 10.72 2.15 18.33
CA VAL A 10 10.84 1.33 19.54
C VAL A 10 11.62 0.05 19.27
N ALA A 11 12.34 -0.44 20.28
CA ALA A 11 12.87 -1.79 20.28
C ALA A 11 11.73 -2.83 20.27
N ARG A 12 11.89 -3.91 19.51
CA ARG A 12 10.93 -5.05 19.46
C ARG A 12 11.48 -6.33 20.09
N THR A 13 12.73 -6.31 20.51
CA THR A 13 13.41 -7.38 21.24
C THR A 13 14.32 -6.74 22.29
N GLU A 14 14.64 -7.47 23.35
CA GLU A 14 15.62 -7.05 24.35
C GLU A 14 17.05 -7.19 23.81
N GLY A 15 17.95 -6.30 24.26
CA GLY A 15 19.37 -6.39 23.94
C GLY A 15 20.16 -5.13 24.30
N TRP A 16 21.48 -5.25 24.34
CA TRP A 16 22.38 -4.10 24.56
C TRP A 16 22.55 -3.32 23.26
N LEU A 17 22.43 -1.99 23.31
CA LEU A 17 22.63 -1.13 22.15
C LEU A 17 24.13 -0.96 21.84
N VAL A 18 24.65 -1.73 20.87
CA VAL A 18 26.10 -1.78 20.58
C VAL A 18 26.53 -0.70 19.59
N GLU A 19 25.74 -0.46 18.54
CA GLU A 19 26.12 0.43 17.44
C GLU A 19 24.95 1.38 17.11
N VAL A 20 25.22 2.68 17.08
CA VAL A 20 24.29 3.72 16.61
C VAL A 20 24.92 4.40 15.40
N ARG A 21 24.18 4.45 14.29
CA ARG A 21 24.64 4.95 12.99
C ARG A 21 24.04 6.28 12.57
N ALA A 22 22.98 6.71 13.24
CA ALA A 22 22.24 7.92 12.92
C ALA A 22 22.03 8.78 14.17
N TYR A 23 22.16 10.09 13.99
CA TYR A 23 22.18 11.10 15.04
C TYR A 23 21.01 12.09 14.87
N PRO A 24 20.61 12.80 15.95
CA PRO A 24 19.68 13.92 15.83
C PRO A 24 20.17 14.95 14.81
N GLY A 25 19.30 15.34 13.88
CA GLY A 25 19.62 16.16 12.70
C GLY A 25 19.76 15.37 11.40
N ASP A 26 20.02 14.06 11.45
CA ASP A 26 20.21 13.26 10.24
C ASP A 26 18.88 13.03 9.49
N HIS A 27 18.92 13.20 8.17
CA HIS A 27 17.87 12.74 7.27
C HIS A 27 18.01 11.24 7.03
N VAL A 28 16.94 10.49 7.29
CA VAL A 28 16.91 9.02 7.15
C VAL A 28 15.83 8.58 6.18
N GLN A 29 16.12 7.53 5.41
CA GLN A 29 15.18 6.91 4.48
C GLN A 29 14.49 5.69 5.12
N ALA A 30 13.26 5.39 4.72
CA ALA A 30 12.58 4.16 5.13
C ALA A 30 13.44 2.92 4.83
N GLY A 31 13.60 2.03 5.81
CA GLY A 31 14.47 0.85 5.75
C GLY A 31 15.94 1.10 6.12
N GLN A 32 16.40 2.35 6.24
CA GLN A 32 17.78 2.68 6.64
C GLN A 32 18.08 2.18 8.06
N LEU A 33 19.26 1.60 8.25
CA LEU A 33 19.72 1.09 9.54
C LEU A 33 20.15 2.23 10.47
N LEU A 34 19.40 2.43 11.56
CA LEU A 34 19.64 3.46 12.56
C LEU A 34 20.57 2.96 13.67
N ALA A 35 20.37 1.71 14.11
CA ALA A 35 21.17 1.10 15.17
C ALA A 35 21.17 -0.44 15.11
N LYS A 36 22.06 -1.06 15.88
CA LYS A 36 22.12 -2.51 16.12
C LYS A 36 22.18 -2.81 17.62
N LEU A 37 21.44 -3.84 18.01
CA LEU A 37 21.57 -4.51 19.30
C LEU A 37 22.66 -5.60 19.24
N ASP A 38 23.18 -6.01 20.40
CA ASP A 38 24.07 -7.16 20.51
C ASP A 38 23.37 -8.41 19.98
N THR A 39 23.96 -9.00 18.94
CA THR A 39 23.39 -10.17 18.28
C THR A 39 23.80 -11.49 18.93
N ARG A 40 24.85 -11.55 19.76
CA ARG A 40 25.54 -12.81 20.12
C ARG A 40 24.61 -13.90 20.62
N GLU A 41 23.78 -13.60 21.62
CA GLU A 41 22.81 -14.55 22.17
C GLU A 41 21.73 -14.94 21.14
N ARG A 42 21.21 -13.95 20.39
CA ARG A 42 20.17 -14.19 19.37
C ARG A 42 20.69 -14.99 18.18
N SER A 43 21.94 -14.80 17.76
CA SER A 43 22.58 -15.63 16.74
C SER A 43 22.80 -17.06 17.22
N ALA A 44 23.15 -17.27 18.49
CA ALA A 44 23.31 -18.61 19.06
C ALA A 44 21.96 -19.36 19.08
N ARG A 45 20.88 -18.73 19.57
CA ARG A 45 19.52 -19.31 19.54
C ARG A 45 19.02 -19.58 18.11
N LEU A 46 19.27 -18.66 17.17
CA LEU A 46 18.93 -18.87 15.76
C LEU A 46 19.71 -20.05 15.15
N GLN A 47 21.00 -20.18 15.47
CA GLN A 47 21.81 -21.31 15.02
C GLN A 47 21.30 -22.64 15.61
N GLU A 48 21.02 -22.70 16.92
CA GLU A 48 20.42 -23.85 17.58
C GLU A 48 19.09 -24.27 16.91
N ALA A 49 18.21 -23.31 16.61
CA ALA A 49 16.96 -23.57 15.91
C ALA A 49 17.16 -24.01 14.44
N GLN A 50 18.22 -23.53 13.77
CA GLN A 50 18.59 -23.99 12.42
C GLN A 50 19.08 -25.44 12.43
N GLU A 51 19.96 -25.81 13.37
CA GLU A 51 20.44 -27.19 13.53
C GLU A 51 19.30 -28.13 13.93
N GLY A 52 18.42 -27.73 14.87
CA GLY A 52 17.23 -28.50 15.23
C GLY A 52 16.28 -28.75 14.04
N ALA A 53 16.13 -27.76 13.15
CA ALA A 53 15.37 -27.93 11.91
C ALA A 53 16.08 -28.85 10.91
N ALA A 54 17.42 -28.82 10.84
CA ALA A 54 18.21 -29.71 9.98
C ALA A 54 18.16 -31.18 10.45
N VAL A 55 18.31 -31.42 11.76
CA VAL A 55 18.17 -32.77 12.36
C VAL A 55 16.79 -33.36 12.04
N ALA A 56 15.72 -32.60 12.29
CA ALA A 56 14.36 -33.05 11.99
C ALA A 56 14.09 -33.22 10.48
N PHE A 57 14.80 -32.47 9.61
CA PHE A 57 14.75 -32.66 8.16
C PHE A 57 15.32 -34.03 7.76
N TYR A 58 16.52 -34.37 8.23
CA TYR A 58 17.18 -35.63 7.92
C TYR A 58 16.44 -36.83 8.52
N GLU A 59 15.89 -36.71 9.74
CA GLU A 59 15.04 -37.75 10.33
C GLU A 59 13.80 -38.02 9.46
N ARG A 60 13.12 -36.98 8.98
CA ARG A 60 11.99 -37.10 8.05
C ARG A 60 12.39 -37.78 6.74
N GLU A 61 13.57 -37.51 6.20
CA GLU A 61 14.07 -38.19 4.99
C GLU A 61 14.40 -39.67 5.24
N ALA A 62 15.03 -40.00 6.37
CA ALA A 62 15.27 -41.39 6.78
C ALA A 62 13.96 -42.18 6.96
N MET A 63 12.92 -41.55 7.53
CA MET A 63 11.59 -42.18 7.59
C MET A 63 10.93 -42.30 6.20
N GLN A 64 11.27 -41.42 5.24
CA GLN A 64 10.76 -41.52 3.87
C GLN A 64 11.41 -42.67 3.11
N THR A 65 12.70 -42.94 3.30
CA THR A 65 13.37 -44.10 2.71
C THR A 65 12.86 -45.41 3.30
N ALA A 66 12.61 -45.46 4.62
CA ALA A 66 11.95 -46.60 5.27
C ALA A 66 10.55 -46.89 4.68
N VAL A 67 9.74 -45.85 4.41
CA VAL A 67 8.45 -46.02 3.71
C VAL A 67 8.65 -46.60 2.31
N ARG A 68 9.65 -46.15 1.53
CA ARG A 68 9.92 -46.69 0.19
C ARG A 68 10.35 -48.17 0.23
N GLN A 69 11.14 -48.56 1.24
CA GLN A 69 11.55 -49.96 1.44
C GLN A 69 10.32 -50.84 1.74
N ALA A 70 9.48 -50.46 2.71
CA ALA A 70 8.26 -51.19 3.04
C ALA A 70 7.25 -51.25 1.86
N GLN A 71 7.24 -50.25 0.97
CA GLN A 71 6.44 -50.31 -0.27
C GLN A 71 6.94 -51.37 -1.27
N GLU A 72 8.25 -51.56 -1.40
CA GLU A 72 8.79 -52.59 -2.30
C GLU A 72 8.72 -53.99 -1.70
N GLU A 73 8.88 -54.13 -0.37
CA GLU A 73 8.60 -55.39 0.34
C GLU A 73 7.13 -55.83 0.14
N LEU A 74 6.17 -54.91 0.27
CA LEU A 74 4.76 -55.19 -0.02
C LEU A 74 4.55 -55.66 -1.47
N ARG A 75 5.20 -55.01 -2.45
CA ARG A 75 5.13 -55.44 -3.86
C ARG A 75 5.76 -56.81 -4.09
N GLN A 76 6.86 -57.13 -3.42
CA GLN A 76 7.47 -58.47 -3.47
C GLN A 76 6.52 -59.53 -2.91
N MET A 77 5.90 -59.27 -1.76
CA MET A 77 4.91 -60.16 -1.15
C MET A 77 3.66 -60.33 -2.02
N GLN A 78 3.19 -59.26 -2.67
CA GLN A 78 2.08 -59.33 -3.64
C GLN A 78 2.44 -60.23 -4.83
N ARG A 79 3.64 -60.07 -5.43
CA ARG A 79 4.11 -60.96 -6.51
C ARG A 79 4.20 -62.42 -6.06
N GLN A 80 4.61 -62.70 -4.82
CA GLN A 80 4.65 -64.05 -4.25
C GLN A 80 3.25 -64.64 -4.04
N ARG A 81 2.29 -63.85 -3.53
CA ARG A 81 0.87 -64.25 -3.46
C ARG A 81 0.33 -64.58 -4.84
N ASP A 82 0.54 -63.72 -5.83
CA ASP A 82 0.00 -63.90 -7.19
C ASP A 82 0.56 -65.17 -7.85
N ALA A 83 1.83 -65.48 -7.61
CA ALA A 83 2.45 -66.74 -8.04
C ALA A 83 1.83 -67.96 -7.33
N ALA A 84 1.58 -67.89 -6.02
CA ALA A 84 0.93 -68.96 -5.26
C ALA A 84 -0.54 -69.16 -5.68
N GLU A 85 -1.29 -68.08 -5.94
CA GLU A 85 -2.65 -68.13 -6.49
C GLU A 85 -2.68 -68.79 -7.87
N ALA A 86 -1.69 -68.50 -8.74
CA ALA A 86 -1.53 -69.19 -10.02
C ALA A 86 -1.23 -70.69 -9.86
N MET A 87 -0.45 -71.09 -8.83
CA MET A 87 -0.24 -72.51 -8.50
C MET A 87 -1.53 -73.19 -8.02
N VAL A 88 -2.38 -72.50 -7.23
CA VAL A 88 -3.71 -73.01 -6.85
C VAL A 88 -4.58 -73.26 -8.08
N GLN A 89 -4.62 -72.31 -9.03
CA GLN A 89 -5.36 -72.48 -10.28
C GLN A 89 -4.86 -73.66 -11.12
N LYS A 90 -3.53 -73.84 -11.22
CA LYS A 90 -2.94 -75.01 -11.91
C LYS A 90 -3.31 -76.33 -11.24
N ALA A 91 -3.16 -76.43 -9.92
CA ALA A 91 -3.51 -77.64 -9.16
C ALA A 91 -5.03 -77.92 -9.20
N GLN A 92 -5.87 -76.89 -9.30
CA GLN A 92 -7.31 -77.04 -9.52
C GLN A 92 -7.61 -77.65 -10.90
N GLN A 93 -6.92 -77.21 -11.95
CA GLN A 93 -7.05 -77.81 -13.29
C GLN A 93 -6.59 -79.26 -13.31
N GLU A 94 -5.46 -79.58 -12.67
CA GLU A 94 -4.94 -80.95 -12.54
C GLU A 94 -5.93 -81.88 -11.78
N LEU A 95 -6.58 -81.37 -10.73
CA LEU A 95 -7.66 -82.08 -10.03
C LEU A 95 -8.89 -82.31 -10.92
N ILE A 96 -9.30 -81.31 -11.71
CA ILE A 96 -10.43 -81.44 -12.65
C ILE A 96 -10.11 -82.50 -13.73
N SER A 97 -8.90 -82.50 -14.31
CA SER A 97 -8.50 -83.54 -15.27
C SER A 97 -8.46 -84.94 -14.63
N ALA A 98 -7.95 -85.06 -13.40
CA ALA A 98 -7.94 -86.34 -12.69
C ALA A 98 -9.36 -86.86 -12.40
N GLN A 99 -10.30 -85.96 -12.07
CA GLN A 99 -11.72 -86.30 -11.90
C GLN A 99 -12.36 -86.75 -13.21
N GLN A 100 -12.06 -86.08 -14.33
CA GLN A 100 -12.53 -86.50 -15.66
C GLN A 100 -11.99 -87.89 -16.04
N GLU A 101 -10.71 -88.18 -15.80
CA GLU A 101 -10.14 -89.52 -16.00
C GLU A 101 -10.81 -90.58 -15.11
N MET A 102 -11.19 -90.23 -13.88
CA MET A 102 -11.93 -91.13 -13.00
C MET A 102 -13.34 -91.44 -13.51
N GLU A 103 -14.06 -90.45 -14.05
CA GLU A 103 -15.38 -90.70 -14.67
C GLU A 103 -15.25 -91.54 -15.95
N ILE A 104 -14.25 -91.27 -16.81
CA ILE A 104 -13.98 -92.11 -18.00
C ILE A 104 -13.67 -93.56 -17.59
N ALA A 105 -12.86 -93.77 -16.55
CA ALA A 105 -12.56 -95.10 -16.04
C ALA A 105 -13.80 -95.80 -15.43
N ARG A 106 -14.79 -95.05 -14.91
CA ARG A 106 -16.08 -95.61 -14.47
C ARG A 106 -16.95 -96.03 -15.66
N THR A 107 -17.11 -95.17 -16.66
CA THR A 107 -17.94 -95.50 -17.84
C THR A 107 -17.38 -96.70 -18.60
N GLU A 108 -16.06 -96.77 -18.81
CA GLU A 108 -15.42 -97.97 -19.40
C GLU A 108 -15.69 -99.24 -18.58
N ARG A 109 -15.68 -99.14 -17.25
CA ARG A 109 -15.91 -100.27 -16.35
C ARG A 109 -17.38 -100.71 -16.33
N GLU A 110 -18.31 -99.78 -16.50
CA GLU A 110 -19.74 -100.07 -16.71
C GLU A 110 -19.98 -100.76 -18.06
N GLU A 111 -19.33 -100.30 -19.14
CA GLU A 111 -19.34 -100.96 -20.44
C GLU A 111 -18.78 -102.40 -20.37
N MET A 112 -17.62 -102.60 -19.73
CA MET A 112 -17.04 -103.93 -19.56
C MET A 112 -17.89 -104.84 -18.66
N ALA A 113 -18.60 -104.28 -17.67
CA ALA A 113 -19.53 -105.05 -16.84
C ALA A 113 -20.75 -105.52 -17.66
N ALA A 114 -21.30 -104.66 -18.51
CA ALA A 114 -22.38 -105.03 -19.44
C ALA A 114 -21.93 -106.10 -20.45
N GLU A 115 -20.69 -106.04 -20.96
CA GLU A 115 -20.12 -107.10 -21.80
C GLU A 115 -20.00 -108.44 -21.04
N VAL A 116 -19.57 -108.42 -19.78
CA VAL A 116 -19.51 -109.62 -18.94
C VAL A 116 -20.90 -110.24 -18.71
N ASP A 117 -21.93 -109.44 -18.46
CA ASP A 117 -23.30 -109.96 -18.27
C ASP A 117 -23.91 -110.47 -19.59
N ALA A 118 -23.61 -109.86 -20.72
CA ALA A 118 -23.95 -110.39 -22.05
C ALA A 118 -23.24 -111.73 -22.34
N ALA A 119 -21.94 -111.83 -22.04
CA ALA A 119 -21.18 -113.06 -22.23
C ALA A 119 -21.62 -114.17 -21.25
N ARG A 120 -21.97 -113.81 -20.01
CA ARG A 120 -22.55 -114.72 -19.01
C ARG A 120 -23.90 -115.27 -19.45
N THR A 121 -24.79 -114.44 -19.98
CA THR A 121 -26.11 -114.90 -20.47
C THR A 121 -25.96 -115.79 -21.71
N ASN A 122 -25.05 -115.46 -22.63
CA ASN A 122 -24.69 -116.33 -23.76
C ASN A 122 -24.14 -117.69 -23.29
N HIS A 123 -23.20 -117.69 -22.34
CA HIS A 123 -22.64 -118.92 -21.77
C HIS A 123 -23.71 -119.78 -21.08
N ALA A 124 -24.60 -119.19 -20.28
CA ALA A 124 -25.69 -119.90 -19.62
C ALA A 124 -26.66 -120.56 -20.62
N TYR A 125 -26.94 -119.89 -21.74
CA TYR A 125 -27.76 -120.46 -22.83
C TYR A 125 -27.08 -121.70 -23.45
N TRP A 126 -25.82 -121.57 -23.90
CA TRP A 126 -25.11 -122.68 -24.52
C TRP A 126 -24.81 -123.83 -23.57
N GLN A 127 -24.59 -123.55 -22.28
CA GLN A 127 -24.45 -124.58 -21.25
C GLN A 127 -25.76 -125.37 -21.04
N ALA A 128 -26.91 -124.71 -21.08
CA ALA A 128 -28.21 -125.36 -20.99
C ALA A 128 -28.51 -126.24 -22.22
N GLU A 129 -28.17 -125.77 -23.42
CA GLU A 129 -28.29 -126.56 -24.66
C GLU A 129 -27.29 -127.71 -24.74
N ASP A 130 -26.03 -127.57 -24.29
CA ASP A 130 -25.09 -128.71 -24.22
C ASP A 130 -25.59 -129.78 -23.20
N THR A 131 -26.11 -129.34 -22.06
CA THR A 131 -26.76 -130.24 -21.06
C THR A 131 -28.03 -130.91 -21.60
N ARG A 132 -28.71 -130.29 -22.57
CA ARG A 132 -29.84 -130.87 -23.30
C ARG A 132 -29.37 -131.86 -24.37
N ALA A 133 -28.36 -131.50 -25.15
CA ALA A 133 -27.75 -132.35 -26.16
C ALA A 133 -27.16 -133.63 -25.55
N GLU A 134 -26.48 -133.53 -24.40
CA GLU A 134 -25.98 -134.72 -23.69
C GLU A 134 -27.11 -135.69 -23.31
N ARG A 135 -28.25 -135.18 -22.81
CA ARG A 135 -29.42 -136.00 -22.49
C ARG A 135 -30.04 -136.65 -23.74
N LEU A 136 -30.10 -135.92 -24.87
CA LEU A 136 -30.61 -136.44 -26.13
C LEU A 136 -29.68 -137.50 -26.74
N LEU A 137 -28.35 -137.33 -26.64
CA LEU A 137 -27.37 -138.31 -27.10
C LEU A 137 -27.48 -139.61 -26.28
N ARG A 138 -27.61 -139.51 -24.95
CA ARG A 138 -27.85 -140.67 -24.06
C ARG A 138 -29.16 -141.40 -24.39
N ALA A 139 -30.16 -140.70 -24.94
CA ALA A 139 -31.42 -141.26 -25.39
C ALA A 139 -31.40 -141.76 -26.86
N GLY A 140 -30.26 -141.64 -27.57
CA GLY A 140 -30.12 -142.05 -28.97
C GLY A 140 -30.80 -141.13 -29.99
N ALA A 141 -31.18 -139.91 -29.60
CA ALA A 141 -32.00 -138.99 -30.42
C ALA A 141 -31.20 -138.02 -31.30
N ILE A 142 -29.88 -137.89 -31.10
CA ILE A 142 -28.98 -137.03 -31.90
C ILE A 142 -27.65 -137.74 -32.20
N SER A 143 -26.88 -137.21 -33.15
CA SER A 143 -25.56 -137.76 -33.52
C SER A 143 -24.43 -137.31 -32.59
N LEU A 144 -23.32 -138.06 -32.59
CA LEU A 144 -22.11 -137.70 -31.83
C LEU A 144 -21.42 -136.44 -32.37
N GLU A 145 -21.49 -136.20 -33.69
CA GLU A 145 -20.96 -134.97 -34.31
C GLU A 145 -21.74 -133.74 -33.87
N GLU A 146 -23.08 -133.84 -33.82
CA GLU A 146 -23.96 -132.74 -33.42
C GLU A 146 -23.75 -132.34 -31.96
N ARG A 147 -23.55 -133.32 -31.06
CA ARG A 147 -23.09 -133.07 -29.68
C ARG A 147 -21.68 -132.46 -29.63
N GLN A 148 -20.76 -132.82 -30.52
CA GLN A 148 -19.44 -132.18 -30.55
C GLN A 148 -19.53 -130.70 -30.97
N ARG A 149 -20.50 -130.33 -31.82
CA ARG A 149 -20.78 -128.93 -32.17
C ARG A 149 -21.28 -128.14 -30.95
N THR A 150 -22.31 -128.61 -30.24
CA THR A 150 -22.82 -127.94 -29.03
C THR A 150 -21.75 -127.81 -27.95
N GLN A 151 -20.93 -128.85 -27.75
CA GLN A 151 -19.83 -128.83 -26.79
C GLN A 151 -18.77 -127.78 -27.17
N ALA A 152 -18.45 -127.65 -28.46
CA ALA A 152 -17.52 -126.64 -28.95
C ALA A 152 -18.08 -125.21 -28.83
N GLU A 153 -19.38 -125.02 -29.04
CA GLU A 153 -20.07 -123.74 -28.86
C GLU A 153 -20.14 -123.32 -27.39
N ALA A 154 -20.49 -124.24 -26.48
CA ALA A 154 -20.44 -123.99 -25.03
C ALA A 154 -19.03 -123.66 -24.54
N ALA A 155 -18.00 -124.34 -25.07
CA ALA A 155 -16.60 -124.03 -24.77
C ALA A 155 -16.16 -122.65 -25.31
N ARG A 156 -16.64 -122.22 -26.48
CA ARG A 156 -16.41 -120.87 -27.02
C ARG A 156 -17.07 -119.81 -26.14
N ALA A 157 -18.34 -119.98 -25.78
CA ALA A 157 -19.05 -119.04 -24.91
C ALA A 157 -18.40 -118.91 -23.51
N LEU A 158 -17.86 -120.00 -22.96
CA LEU A 158 -17.04 -119.97 -21.75
C LEU A 158 -15.74 -119.17 -21.93
N ALA A 159 -15.06 -119.34 -23.07
CA ALA A 159 -13.85 -118.59 -23.38
C ALA A 159 -14.14 -117.08 -23.58
N GLU A 160 -15.24 -116.72 -24.23
CA GLU A 160 -15.73 -115.34 -24.36
C GLU A 160 -16.02 -114.71 -22.99
N MET A 161 -16.75 -115.41 -22.11
CA MET A 161 -17.02 -114.94 -20.74
C MET A 161 -15.72 -114.71 -19.96
N ASN A 162 -14.75 -115.62 -20.04
CA ASN A 162 -13.46 -115.47 -19.39
C ASN A 162 -12.64 -114.30 -19.96
N GLN A 163 -12.70 -114.05 -21.28
CA GLN A 163 -12.06 -112.89 -21.89
C GLN A 163 -12.72 -111.57 -21.46
N ALA A 164 -14.05 -111.49 -21.42
CA ALA A 164 -14.78 -110.33 -20.91
C ALA A 164 -14.42 -110.06 -19.43
N GLN A 165 -14.36 -111.10 -18.59
CA GLN A 165 -13.97 -110.98 -17.18
C GLN A 165 -12.54 -110.43 -17.00
N LEU A 166 -11.59 -110.80 -17.87
CA LEU A 166 -10.25 -110.23 -17.87
C LEU A 166 -10.24 -108.73 -18.24
N ARG A 167 -11.11 -108.29 -19.16
CA ARG A 167 -11.27 -106.87 -19.50
C ARG A 167 -11.87 -106.07 -18.34
N LEU A 168 -12.88 -106.62 -17.67
CA LEU A 168 -13.46 -106.02 -16.46
C LEU A 168 -12.41 -105.88 -15.34
N ASN A 169 -11.61 -106.92 -15.08
CA ASN A 169 -10.52 -106.86 -14.10
C ASN A 169 -9.48 -105.76 -14.45
N LYS A 170 -9.19 -105.55 -15.74
CA LYS A 170 -8.33 -104.47 -16.22
C LYS A 170 -8.97 -103.08 -16.00
N ALA A 171 -10.27 -102.94 -16.21
CA ALA A 171 -11.01 -101.70 -15.95
C ALA A 171 -11.05 -101.38 -14.43
N ASP A 172 -11.27 -102.37 -13.56
CA ASP A 172 -11.19 -102.20 -12.10
C ASP A 172 -9.80 -101.71 -11.63
N LEU A 173 -8.72 -102.19 -12.27
CA LEU A 173 -7.37 -101.68 -12.01
C LEU A 173 -7.20 -100.23 -12.47
N ARG A 174 -7.79 -99.85 -13.61
CA ARG A 174 -7.79 -98.47 -14.12
C ARG A 174 -8.54 -97.52 -13.19
N ILE A 175 -9.69 -97.93 -12.63
CA ILE A 175 -10.39 -97.17 -11.58
C ILE A 175 -9.50 -96.95 -10.36
N LYS A 176 -8.79 -97.99 -9.87
CA LYS A 176 -7.88 -97.86 -8.72
C LYS A 176 -6.75 -96.86 -8.99
N GLN A 177 -6.20 -96.86 -10.21
CA GLN A 177 -5.19 -95.89 -10.65
C GLN A 177 -5.75 -94.47 -10.72
N ALA A 178 -6.90 -94.27 -11.36
CA ALA A 178 -7.56 -92.96 -11.45
C ALA A 178 -7.98 -92.42 -10.06
N HIS A 179 -8.43 -93.27 -9.15
CA HIS A 179 -8.73 -92.87 -7.78
C HIS A 179 -7.49 -92.38 -7.02
N ALA A 180 -6.35 -93.08 -7.16
CA ALA A 180 -5.08 -92.65 -6.58
C ALA A 180 -4.59 -91.31 -7.19
N LEU A 181 -4.80 -91.12 -8.50
CA LEU A 181 -4.52 -89.85 -9.18
C LEU A 181 -5.35 -88.71 -8.57
N VAL A 182 -6.67 -88.87 -8.45
CA VAL A 182 -7.56 -87.88 -7.83
C VAL A 182 -7.14 -87.54 -6.40
N GLN A 183 -6.83 -88.55 -5.57
CA GLN A 183 -6.34 -88.32 -4.19
C GLN A 183 -5.03 -87.49 -4.18
N SER A 184 -4.10 -87.80 -5.08
CA SER A 184 -2.81 -87.09 -5.19
C SER A 184 -2.99 -85.63 -5.64
N ALA A 185 -3.84 -85.38 -6.64
CA ALA A 185 -4.16 -84.04 -7.12
C ALA A 185 -4.94 -83.22 -6.07
N GLN A 186 -5.83 -83.86 -5.32
CA GLN A 186 -6.57 -83.22 -4.23
C GLN A 186 -5.63 -82.81 -3.08
N ALA A 187 -4.63 -83.64 -2.76
CA ALA A 187 -3.60 -83.30 -1.77
C ALA A 187 -2.71 -82.13 -2.24
N GLN A 188 -2.32 -82.11 -3.52
CA GLN A 188 -1.56 -81.01 -4.13
C GLN A 188 -2.36 -79.69 -4.13
N TYR A 189 -3.64 -79.73 -4.50
CA TYR A 189 -4.53 -78.57 -4.45
C TYR A 189 -4.68 -78.01 -3.01
N LEU A 190 -4.88 -78.87 -2.01
CA LEU A 190 -4.95 -78.46 -0.60
C LEU A 190 -3.61 -77.93 -0.05
N GLN A 191 -2.48 -78.41 -0.57
CA GLN A 191 -1.16 -77.85 -0.26
C GLN A 191 -1.02 -76.44 -0.85
N ALA A 192 -1.29 -76.27 -2.14
CA ALA A 192 -1.24 -74.98 -2.82
C ALA A 192 -2.16 -73.94 -2.15
N GLN A 193 -3.38 -74.33 -1.74
CA GLN A 193 -4.30 -73.44 -1.02
C GLN A 193 -3.70 -72.93 0.30
N ARG A 194 -3.07 -73.81 1.10
CA ARG A 194 -2.44 -73.43 2.37
C ARG A 194 -1.24 -72.50 2.15
N GLU A 195 -0.48 -72.73 1.08
CA GLU A 195 0.63 -71.86 0.69
C GLU A 195 0.13 -70.47 0.26
N ALA A 196 -0.89 -70.38 -0.59
CA ALA A 196 -1.50 -69.11 -0.98
C ALA A 196 -2.08 -68.34 0.23
N GLN A 197 -2.72 -69.02 1.18
CA GLN A 197 -3.18 -68.41 2.44
C GLN A 197 -2.01 -67.87 3.29
N ALA A 198 -0.90 -68.62 3.37
CA ALA A 198 0.30 -68.15 4.08
C ALA A 198 0.93 -66.91 3.41
N MET A 199 0.96 -66.87 2.07
CA MET A 199 1.42 -65.69 1.32
C MET A 199 0.47 -64.49 1.49
N GLN A 200 -0.85 -64.72 1.52
CA GLN A 200 -1.84 -63.67 1.81
C GLN A 200 -1.65 -63.06 3.22
N ALA A 201 -1.36 -63.89 4.23
CA ALA A 201 -0.98 -63.43 5.56
C ALA A 201 0.40 -62.73 5.58
N GLY A 202 1.29 -63.05 4.64
CA GLY A 202 2.52 -62.28 4.36
C GLY A 202 2.21 -60.86 3.86
N VAL A 203 1.36 -60.73 2.84
CA VAL A 203 0.91 -59.44 2.29
C VAL A 203 0.25 -58.57 3.36
N GLN A 204 -0.61 -59.14 4.22
CA GLN A 204 -1.23 -58.40 5.33
C GLN A 204 -0.21 -57.85 6.32
N ARG A 205 0.82 -58.64 6.68
CA ARG A 205 1.91 -58.19 7.55
C ARG A 205 2.75 -57.07 6.91
N ALA A 206 3.07 -57.20 5.61
CA ALA A 206 3.79 -56.17 4.87
C ALA A 206 2.98 -54.87 4.73
N GLN A 207 1.66 -54.97 4.54
CA GLN A 207 0.75 -53.81 4.52
C GLN A 207 0.73 -53.09 5.88
N ALA A 208 0.64 -53.84 6.99
CA ALA A 208 0.72 -53.28 8.33
C ALA A 208 2.08 -52.60 8.59
N ALA A 209 3.19 -53.19 8.15
CA ALA A 209 4.52 -52.60 8.24
C ALA A 209 4.64 -51.28 7.43
N LEU A 210 4.08 -51.25 6.22
CA LEU A 210 4.01 -50.02 5.43
C LEU A 210 3.22 -48.91 6.14
N ASP A 211 2.10 -49.24 6.78
CA ASP A 211 1.28 -48.24 7.46
C ASP A 211 1.91 -47.75 8.78
N THR A 212 2.67 -48.61 9.49
CA THR A 212 3.49 -48.14 10.64
C THR A 212 4.65 -47.23 10.19
N ALA A 213 5.34 -47.56 9.09
CA ALA A 213 6.37 -46.71 8.51
C ALA A 213 5.80 -45.35 8.05
N ARG A 214 4.62 -45.35 7.42
CA ARG A 214 3.89 -44.12 7.05
C ARG A 214 3.50 -43.29 8.27
N ALA A 215 3.11 -43.91 9.38
CA ALA A 215 2.80 -43.23 10.63
C ALA A 215 4.06 -42.65 11.31
N GLN A 216 5.22 -43.32 11.21
CA GLN A 216 6.52 -42.78 11.63
C GLN A 216 6.91 -41.56 10.78
N TRP A 217 6.84 -41.66 9.44
CA TRP A 217 7.11 -40.54 8.54
C TRP A 217 6.19 -39.34 8.79
N LYS A 218 4.89 -39.56 9.02
CA LYS A 218 3.95 -38.47 9.38
C LYS A 218 4.36 -37.76 10.68
N ARG A 219 4.84 -38.50 11.69
CA ARG A 219 5.36 -37.93 12.95
C ARG A 219 6.63 -37.11 12.73
N ALA A 220 7.62 -37.66 12.03
CA ALA A 220 8.85 -36.94 11.69
C ALA A 220 8.58 -35.69 10.83
N ALA A 221 7.64 -35.76 9.87
CA ALA A 221 7.22 -34.61 9.07
C ALA A 221 6.52 -33.52 9.90
N ALA A 222 5.81 -33.88 10.96
CA ALA A 222 5.23 -32.92 11.91
C ALA A 222 6.33 -32.27 12.78
N MET A 223 7.28 -33.05 13.30
CA MET A 223 8.44 -32.53 14.05
C MET A 223 9.28 -31.57 13.21
N HIS A 224 9.58 -31.92 11.96
CA HIS A 224 10.26 -31.04 11.00
C HIS A 224 9.49 -29.72 10.76
N ARG A 225 8.15 -29.77 10.70
CA ARG A 225 7.33 -28.55 10.56
C ARG A 225 7.41 -27.68 11.83
N GLN A 226 7.36 -28.29 13.01
CA GLN A 226 7.52 -27.59 14.29
C GLN A 226 8.90 -26.94 14.42
N ALA A 227 9.97 -27.67 14.10
CA ALA A 227 11.33 -27.15 14.15
C ALA A 227 11.55 -25.98 13.18
N ASN A 228 10.98 -26.04 11.95
CA ASN A 228 11.01 -24.90 11.03
C ASN A 228 10.21 -23.69 11.54
N ALA A 229 9.09 -23.90 12.24
CA ALA A 229 8.34 -22.80 12.85
C ALA A 229 9.15 -22.10 13.95
N VAL A 230 9.89 -22.85 14.78
CA VAL A 230 10.81 -22.29 15.79
C VAL A 230 11.95 -21.51 15.11
N LYS A 231 12.62 -22.12 14.11
CA LYS A 231 13.63 -21.44 13.28
C LYS A 231 13.10 -20.14 12.66
N GLN A 232 11.88 -20.13 12.14
CA GLN A 232 11.29 -18.94 11.53
C GLN A 232 10.97 -17.86 12.58
N ALA A 233 10.48 -18.24 13.76
CA ALA A 233 10.27 -17.32 14.88
C ALA A 233 11.59 -16.67 15.33
N GLU A 234 12.63 -17.46 15.57
CA GLU A 234 13.97 -16.93 15.92
C GLU A 234 14.58 -16.08 14.78
N THR A 235 14.31 -16.41 13.51
CA THR A 235 14.75 -15.57 12.37
C THR A 235 14.10 -14.19 12.41
N ILE A 236 12.81 -14.11 12.77
CA ILE A 236 12.07 -12.84 12.90
C ILE A 236 12.60 -12.04 14.10
N VAL A 237 12.80 -12.69 15.25
CA VAL A 237 13.35 -12.05 16.46
C VAL A 237 14.78 -11.56 16.23
N PHE A 238 15.62 -12.35 15.55
CA PHE A 238 16.95 -11.94 15.12
C PHE A 238 16.89 -10.72 14.19
N GLY A 239 15.91 -10.65 13.29
CA GLY A 239 15.66 -9.48 12.46
C GLY A 239 15.45 -8.18 13.28
N TYR A 240 14.78 -8.27 14.43
CA TYR A 240 14.55 -7.12 15.31
C TYR A 240 15.79 -6.59 16.04
N THR A 241 16.93 -7.29 15.99
CA THR A 241 18.22 -6.74 16.47
C THR A 241 18.72 -5.58 15.60
N ARG A 242 18.21 -5.46 14.36
CA ARG A 242 18.53 -4.39 13.42
C ARG A 242 17.43 -3.34 13.44
N ILE A 243 17.69 -2.23 14.11
CA ILE A 243 16.74 -1.12 14.25
C ILE A 243 16.79 -0.27 12.98
N THR A 244 15.74 -0.35 12.16
CA THR A 244 15.60 0.41 10.91
C THR A 244 14.53 1.50 11.02
N ALA A 245 14.64 2.53 10.18
CA ALA A 245 13.62 3.57 10.08
C ALA A 245 12.33 3.02 9.42
N PRO A 246 11.14 3.11 10.05
CA PRO A 246 9.89 2.66 9.46
C PRO A 246 9.37 3.60 8.36
N VAL A 247 9.74 4.88 8.41
CA VAL A 247 9.38 5.93 7.46
C VAL A 247 10.57 6.83 7.19
N SER A 248 10.59 7.52 6.05
CA SER A 248 11.57 8.57 5.78
C SER A 248 11.25 9.84 6.59
N GLY A 249 12.27 10.52 7.09
CA GLY A 249 12.12 11.70 7.92
C GLY A 249 13.45 12.22 8.47
N VAL A 250 13.38 13.12 9.45
CA VAL A 250 14.54 13.61 10.21
C VAL A 250 14.48 13.06 11.62
N LEU A 251 15.63 12.61 12.12
CA LEU A 251 15.83 12.27 13.52
C LEU A 251 15.81 13.54 14.38
N THR A 252 14.81 13.70 15.26
CA THR A 252 14.74 14.86 16.15
C THR A 252 15.37 14.59 17.51
N GLU A 253 15.16 13.39 18.06
CA GLU A 253 15.65 13.00 19.38
C GLU A 253 16.18 11.56 19.36
N ARG A 254 17.26 11.34 20.10
CA ARG A 254 17.77 10.02 20.48
C ARG A 254 17.56 9.84 21.97
N LEU A 255 16.72 8.87 22.36
CA LEU A 255 16.22 8.70 23.72
C LEU A 255 17.08 7.75 24.57
N VAL A 256 18.01 7.01 23.94
CA VAL A 256 18.91 6.04 24.59
C VAL A 256 20.34 6.20 24.10
N SER A 257 21.32 5.79 24.90
CA SER A 257 22.74 5.85 24.54
C SER A 257 23.34 4.47 24.26
N PRO A 258 24.40 4.39 23.41
CA PRO A 258 25.16 3.16 23.24
C PRO A 258 25.60 2.60 24.61
N GLY A 259 25.57 1.27 24.75
CA GLY A 259 25.81 0.58 26.02
C GLY A 259 24.60 0.50 26.96
N THR A 260 23.43 1.03 26.58
CA THR A 260 22.18 0.84 27.36
C THR A 260 21.49 -0.47 26.97
N LEU A 261 20.99 -1.21 27.97
CA LEU A 261 20.09 -2.35 27.77
C LEU A 261 18.68 -1.84 27.45
N VAL A 262 18.11 -2.26 26.32
CA VAL A 262 16.76 -1.87 25.89
C VAL A 262 15.81 -3.06 25.95
N MET A 263 14.53 -2.81 26.22
CA MET A 263 13.48 -3.82 26.30
C MET A 263 12.45 -3.63 25.17
N PRO A 264 11.63 -4.64 24.84
CA PRO A 264 10.52 -4.45 23.90
C PRO A 264 9.61 -3.29 24.33
N GLY A 265 9.36 -2.35 23.43
CA GLY A 265 8.61 -1.11 23.70
C GLY A 265 9.46 0.09 24.14
N THR A 266 10.74 -0.08 24.49
CA THR A 266 11.64 1.06 24.77
C THR A 266 11.80 1.92 23.51
N ALA A 267 11.40 3.19 23.57
CA ALA A 267 11.60 4.15 22.50
C ALA A 267 13.09 4.53 22.39
N LEU A 268 13.64 4.37 21.19
CA LEU A 268 15.07 4.58 20.90
C LEU A 268 15.31 5.93 20.23
N PHE A 269 14.44 6.27 19.28
CA PHE A 269 14.54 7.45 18.43
C PHE A 269 13.16 8.07 18.18
N ARG A 270 13.12 9.38 18.00
CA ARG A 270 11.95 10.11 17.46
C ARG A 270 12.27 10.57 16.04
N LEU A 271 11.42 10.17 15.08
CA LEU A 271 11.52 10.55 13.67
C LEU A 271 10.33 11.45 13.34
N GLN A 272 10.61 12.63 12.80
CA GLN A 272 9.58 13.53 12.28
C GLN A 272 9.65 13.61 10.76
N THR A 273 8.49 13.41 10.14
CA THR A 273 8.32 13.53 8.69
C THR A 273 8.02 15.00 8.38
N ILE A 274 9.01 15.68 7.76
CA ILE A 274 9.03 17.14 7.53
C ILE A 274 9.03 17.54 6.05
N ASP A 275 8.95 16.58 5.12
CA ASP A 275 8.72 16.82 3.68
C ASP A 275 7.37 17.50 3.41
N ARG A 276 6.42 17.28 4.32
CA ARG A 276 5.17 18.00 4.49
C ARG A 276 5.07 18.46 5.93
N VAL A 277 4.35 19.55 6.16
CA VAL A 277 4.08 20.07 7.51
C VAL A 277 2.61 20.42 7.66
N ARG A 278 2.13 20.34 8.90
CA ARG A 278 0.77 20.70 9.32
C ARG A 278 0.82 22.10 9.91
N LEU A 279 0.15 23.03 9.24
CA LEU A 279 -0.03 24.39 9.72
C LEU A 279 -1.36 24.42 10.46
N GLN A 280 -1.29 24.63 11.77
CA GLN A 280 -2.45 24.63 12.67
C GLN A 280 -2.60 26.02 13.29
N VAL A 281 -3.82 26.53 13.28
CA VAL A 281 -4.20 27.78 13.94
C VAL A 281 -5.52 27.57 14.67
N ASN A 282 -5.60 28.10 15.89
CA ASN A 282 -6.82 28.07 16.69
C ASN A 282 -7.62 29.34 16.36
N VAL A 283 -8.80 29.15 15.78
CA VAL A 283 -9.68 30.24 15.33
C VAL A 283 -10.92 30.27 16.22
N ALA A 284 -11.41 31.46 16.58
CA ALA A 284 -12.63 31.60 17.37
C ALA A 284 -13.83 31.00 16.63
N GLU A 285 -14.75 30.38 17.38
CA GLU A 285 -15.95 29.73 16.84
C GLU A 285 -16.78 30.65 15.92
N THR A 286 -16.84 31.95 16.24
CA THR A 286 -17.52 32.98 15.44
C THR A 286 -16.95 33.17 14.04
N ASP A 287 -15.63 33.02 13.85
CA ASP A 287 -14.97 33.23 12.57
C ASP A 287 -14.89 31.95 11.73
N VAL A 288 -14.92 30.79 12.39
CA VAL A 288 -14.93 29.47 11.77
C VAL A 288 -16.19 29.23 10.93
N ALA A 289 -17.30 29.90 11.27
CA ALA A 289 -18.56 29.83 10.54
C ALA A 289 -18.43 30.15 9.03
N ASP A 290 -17.48 31.01 8.65
CA ASP A 290 -17.21 31.42 7.26
C ASP A 290 -16.05 30.67 6.57
N ILE A 291 -15.37 29.79 7.30
CA ILE A 291 -14.22 29.02 6.79
C ILE A 291 -14.70 27.63 6.35
N ARG A 292 -14.23 27.15 5.20
CA ARG A 292 -14.56 25.82 4.66
C ARG A 292 -13.30 25.08 4.24
N LYS A 293 -13.39 23.76 4.15
CA LYS A 293 -12.33 22.94 3.53
C LYS A 293 -12.12 23.40 2.09
N GLY A 294 -10.87 23.70 1.73
CA GLY A 294 -10.49 24.29 0.45
C GLY A 294 -10.35 25.82 0.42
N SER A 295 -10.78 26.55 1.48
CA SER A 295 -10.54 27.99 1.62
C SER A 295 -9.06 28.32 1.40
N PRO A 296 -8.72 29.33 0.58
CA PRO A 296 -7.34 29.71 0.34
C PRO A 296 -6.75 30.34 1.61
N VAL A 297 -5.47 30.02 1.85
CA VAL A 297 -4.68 30.53 2.98
C VAL A 297 -3.36 31.05 2.44
N ILE A 298 -3.00 32.29 2.78
CA ILE A 298 -1.65 32.80 2.54
C ILE A 298 -0.87 32.63 3.84
N VAL A 299 0.29 32.00 3.75
CA VAL A 299 1.15 31.71 4.90
C VAL A 299 2.42 32.54 4.78
N THR A 300 2.75 33.28 5.83
CA THR A 300 3.97 34.08 5.92
C THR A 300 4.77 33.72 7.18
N LEU A 301 6.08 33.90 7.11
CA LEU A 301 7.00 33.66 8.23
C LEU A 301 7.37 35.00 8.89
N PRO A 302 7.17 35.18 10.21
CA PRO A 302 7.69 36.34 10.92
C PRO A 302 9.22 36.48 10.80
N SER A 303 9.92 35.36 10.64
CA SER A 303 11.38 35.28 10.45
C SER A 303 11.85 35.67 9.03
N ASP A 304 10.97 35.61 8.04
CA ASP A 304 11.26 35.93 6.63
C ASP A 304 10.03 36.55 5.96
N PRO A 305 9.91 37.89 5.93
CA PRO A 305 8.80 38.59 5.28
C PRO A 305 8.69 38.36 3.77
N THR A 306 9.72 37.82 3.12
CA THR A 306 9.71 37.49 1.68
C THR A 306 9.08 36.12 1.42
N PHE A 307 9.05 35.23 2.42
CA PHE A 307 8.42 33.93 2.31
C PHE A 307 6.89 34.06 2.28
N ARG A 308 6.31 33.76 1.12
CA ARG A 308 4.86 33.66 0.91
C ARG A 308 4.52 32.29 0.32
N LEU A 309 3.69 31.53 1.03
CA LEU A 309 3.23 30.22 0.59
C LEU A 309 1.70 30.21 0.45
N ASN A 310 1.23 29.95 -0.77
CA ASN A 310 -0.18 29.77 -1.07
C ASN A 310 -0.60 28.34 -0.69
N ALA A 311 -1.52 28.23 0.27
CA ALA A 311 -2.02 26.98 0.83
C ALA A 311 -3.56 26.92 0.77
N ARG A 312 -4.12 25.79 1.21
CA ARG A 312 -5.57 25.61 1.36
C ARG A 312 -5.89 24.90 2.67
N VAL A 313 -7.00 25.29 3.31
CA VAL A 313 -7.54 24.58 4.48
C VAL A 313 -7.82 23.13 4.11
N THR A 314 -7.11 22.21 4.76
CA THR A 314 -7.19 20.76 4.51
C THR A 314 -8.22 20.10 5.41
N SER A 315 -8.32 20.55 6.67
CA SER A 315 -9.28 20.05 7.65
C SER A 315 -9.68 21.15 8.65
N LEU A 316 -10.86 20.99 9.26
CA LEU A 316 -11.32 21.77 10.41
C LEU A 316 -11.70 20.76 11.50
N PHE A 317 -11.18 20.94 12.71
CA PHE A 317 -11.38 19.98 13.80
C PHE A 317 -12.65 20.37 14.58
N TYR A 318 -13.79 19.80 14.21
CA TYR A 318 -15.12 20.15 14.76
C TYR A 318 -15.27 19.98 16.28
N ALA A 319 -14.33 19.33 16.96
CA ALA A 319 -14.23 19.36 18.42
C ALA A 319 -13.62 20.71 18.86
N ALA A 320 -14.47 21.71 19.09
CA ALA A 320 -14.06 22.96 19.73
C ALA A 320 -13.52 22.65 21.14
N ASN A 321 -12.39 23.27 21.52
CA ASN A 321 -11.91 23.16 22.89
C ASN A 321 -12.88 23.97 23.80
N PRO A 322 -13.58 23.33 24.77
CA PRO A 322 -14.57 24.02 25.60
C PRO A 322 -13.97 25.09 26.51
N GLU A 323 -12.66 25.01 26.81
CA GLU A 323 -11.95 26.00 27.63
C GLU A 323 -11.65 27.29 26.86
N SER A 324 -11.15 27.18 25.63
CA SER A 324 -10.75 28.34 24.82
C SER A 324 -11.80 28.81 23.80
N ARG A 325 -12.87 28.03 23.57
CA ARG A 325 -13.90 28.26 22.52
C ARG A 325 -13.33 28.49 21.12
N THR A 326 -12.23 27.79 20.83
CA THR A 326 -11.57 27.81 19.51
C THR A 326 -11.66 26.47 18.82
N VAL A 327 -11.79 26.51 17.49
CA VAL A 327 -11.65 25.37 16.58
C VAL A 327 -10.27 25.41 15.95
N THR A 328 -9.57 24.27 15.93
CA THR A 328 -8.29 24.16 15.23
C THR A 328 -8.54 23.98 13.73
N VAL A 329 -8.05 24.92 12.92
CA VAL A 329 -8.05 24.87 11.46
C VAL A 329 -6.67 24.39 10.99
N GLU A 330 -6.64 23.41 10.09
CA GLU A 330 -5.41 22.79 9.61
C GLU A 330 -5.24 22.93 8.09
N ALA A 331 -4.06 23.37 7.66
CA ALA A 331 -3.59 23.32 6.28
C ALA A 331 -2.33 22.44 6.20
N VAL A 332 -2.38 21.37 5.40
CA VAL A 332 -1.21 20.54 5.09
C VAL A 332 -0.51 21.13 3.87
N VAL A 333 0.78 21.41 4.00
CA VAL A 333 1.59 21.97 2.91
C VAL A 333 2.84 21.13 2.66
N SER A 334 3.24 21.03 1.39
CA SER A 334 4.55 20.49 1.02
C SER A 334 5.65 21.48 1.41
N ASN A 335 6.77 20.95 1.90
CA ASN A 335 7.90 21.70 2.43
C ASN A 335 9.22 21.36 1.68
N PRO A 336 9.28 21.58 0.36
CA PRO A 336 10.49 21.30 -0.41
C PRO A 336 11.65 22.18 0.08
N GLY A 337 12.79 21.56 0.38
CA GLY A 337 13.94 22.26 0.96
C GLY A 337 13.81 22.61 2.45
N TYR A 338 12.85 22.01 3.17
CA TYR A 338 12.77 22.00 4.64
C TYR A 338 12.73 23.38 5.33
N ARG A 339 12.23 24.42 4.63
CA ARG A 339 12.21 25.81 5.13
C ARG A 339 11.25 26.02 6.32
N LEU A 340 10.17 25.25 6.39
CA LEU A 340 9.21 25.27 7.50
C LEU A 340 9.63 24.23 8.54
N LEU A 341 10.15 24.67 9.69
CA LEU A 341 10.56 23.76 10.75
C LEU A 341 9.39 23.50 11.74
N PRO A 342 9.19 22.26 12.21
CA PRO A 342 8.28 21.98 13.33
C PRO A 342 8.62 22.84 14.55
N GLY A 343 7.60 23.34 15.25
CA GLY A 343 7.74 24.27 16.36
C GLY A 343 7.78 25.76 15.96
N GLN A 344 8.08 26.10 14.70
CA GLN A 344 8.10 27.51 14.26
C GLN A 344 6.69 28.14 14.23
N TYR A 345 6.61 29.44 14.52
CA TYR A 345 5.37 30.22 14.35
C TYR A 345 5.21 30.70 12.90
N VAL A 346 3.98 30.69 12.41
CA VAL A 346 3.57 31.20 11.08
C VAL A 346 2.37 32.11 11.26
N VAL A 347 2.23 33.10 10.38
CA VAL A 347 0.97 33.86 10.24
C VAL A 347 0.17 33.23 9.10
N MET A 348 -1.13 33.01 9.33
CA MET A 348 -2.04 32.39 8.37
C MET A 348 -3.19 33.35 8.06
N GLU A 349 -3.16 33.98 6.90
CA GLU A 349 -4.24 34.80 6.37
C GLU A 349 -5.25 33.88 5.67
N ILE A 350 -6.35 33.56 6.35
CA ILE A 350 -7.41 32.67 5.82
C ILE A 350 -8.53 33.54 5.24
N ALA A 351 -8.87 33.33 3.96
CA ALA A 351 -10.00 34.02 3.35
C ALA A 351 -11.34 33.53 3.94
N LYS A 352 -12.12 34.46 4.50
CA LYS A 352 -13.50 34.22 4.96
C LYS A 352 -14.48 34.34 3.79
N GLY A 353 -15.38 33.36 3.63
CA GLY A 353 -16.47 33.40 2.66
C GLY A 353 -16.04 33.38 1.18
N ALA A 354 -16.97 33.79 0.31
CA ALA A 354 -16.76 33.91 -1.12
C ALA A 354 -16.55 35.37 -1.53
N ALA A 355 -15.72 35.62 -2.55
CA ALA A 355 -15.49 36.96 -3.08
C ALA A 355 -16.81 37.57 -3.60
N ARG A 356 -17.32 38.60 -2.92
CA ARG A 356 -18.47 39.40 -3.34
C ARG A 356 -17.96 40.70 -3.98
N ARG A 357 -18.62 41.17 -5.04
CA ARG A 357 -18.39 42.53 -5.54
C ARG A 357 -19.13 43.49 -4.61
N THR A 358 -18.38 44.27 -3.84
CA THR A 358 -18.91 45.21 -2.85
C THR A 358 -18.22 46.55 -3.00
N ILE A 359 -18.94 47.65 -2.71
CA ILE A 359 -18.33 48.98 -2.70
C ILE A 359 -17.52 49.10 -1.40
N THR A 360 -16.23 49.44 -1.50
CA THR A 360 -15.38 49.64 -0.33
C THR A 360 -14.72 51.01 -0.35
N VAL A 361 -14.86 51.75 0.74
CA VAL A 361 -14.20 53.06 0.94
C VAL A 361 -13.01 52.90 1.90
N PRO A 362 -11.96 53.73 1.81
CA PRO A 362 -10.91 53.77 2.83
C PRO A 362 -11.51 54.07 4.21
N LEU A 363 -11.02 53.43 5.26
CA LEU A 363 -11.55 53.64 6.62
C LEU A 363 -11.48 55.11 7.06
N SER A 364 -10.51 55.88 6.55
CA SER A 364 -10.38 57.32 6.82
C SER A 364 -11.55 58.16 6.31
N ALA A 365 -12.21 57.75 5.22
CA ALA A 365 -13.31 58.49 4.60
C ALA A 365 -14.62 58.46 5.42
N VAL A 366 -14.72 57.52 6.37
CA VAL A 366 -15.94 57.28 7.14
C VAL A 366 -15.94 58.14 8.39
N ARG A 367 -16.86 59.10 8.43
CA ARG A 367 -17.16 59.89 9.63
C ARG A 367 -18.38 59.35 10.35
N ARG A 368 -18.54 59.74 11.62
CA ARG A 368 -19.77 59.55 12.39
C ARG A 368 -20.29 60.90 12.82
N ASP A 369 -21.62 61.06 12.74
CA ASP A 369 -22.35 62.24 13.21
C ASP A 369 -22.46 62.24 14.75
N GLU A 370 -22.93 63.33 15.35
CA GLU A 370 -23.13 63.46 16.81
C GLU A 370 -24.01 62.33 17.39
N LYS A 371 -24.90 61.76 16.57
CA LYS A 371 -25.79 60.63 16.90
C LYS A 371 -25.18 59.25 16.55
N GLY A 372 -23.87 59.17 16.32
CA GLY A 372 -23.11 57.94 16.04
C GLY A 372 -23.31 57.30 14.66
N LYS A 373 -24.25 57.81 13.85
CA LYS A 373 -24.55 57.32 12.50
C LYS A 373 -23.38 57.58 11.54
N PRO A 374 -22.91 56.57 10.78
CA PRO A 374 -21.82 56.74 9.84
C PRO A 374 -22.26 57.43 8.54
N PHE A 375 -21.39 58.30 8.04
CA PHE A 375 -21.57 59.04 6.79
C PHE A 375 -20.22 59.20 6.07
N VAL A 376 -20.29 59.46 4.77
CA VAL A 376 -19.15 59.88 3.93
C VAL A 376 -19.47 61.20 3.25
N TRP A 377 -18.43 61.90 2.81
CA TRP A 377 -18.57 63.10 1.97
C TRP A 377 -18.45 62.72 0.50
N VAL A 378 -19.48 63.01 -0.28
CA VAL A 378 -19.50 62.81 -1.74
C VAL A 378 -19.37 64.16 -2.43
N VAL A 379 -18.54 64.21 -3.48
CA VAL A 379 -18.36 65.39 -4.32
C VAL A 379 -19.51 65.47 -5.33
N GLN A 380 -20.21 66.61 -5.41
CA GLN A 380 -21.21 66.86 -6.46
C GLN A 380 -20.96 68.21 -7.15
N PRO A 381 -21.27 68.36 -8.47
CA PRO A 381 -21.07 69.62 -9.19
C PRO A 381 -22.02 70.71 -8.69
N GLN A 382 -21.47 71.87 -8.31
CA GLN A 382 -22.24 72.98 -7.75
C GLN A 382 -22.52 74.03 -8.82
N LYS A 383 -23.81 74.38 -9.00
CA LYS A 383 -24.22 75.44 -9.93
C LYS A 383 -24.08 76.81 -9.25
N LEU A 384 -23.03 77.54 -9.59
CA LEU A 384 -22.70 78.85 -8.99
C LEU A 384 -23.60 79.97 -9.54
N GLU A 385 -24.73 80.24 -8.89
CA GLU A 385 -25.58 81.38 -9.23
C GLU A 385 -25.09 82.70 -8.58
N GLY A 386 -24.46 83.55 -9.39
CA GLY A 386 -24.54 85.02 -9.25
C GLY A 386 -23.86 85.73 -8.07
N LYS A 387 -23.06 85.06 -7.22
CA LYS A 387 -22.43 85.69 -6.04
C LYS A 387 -21.20 86.54 -6.43
N LYS A 388 -21.23 87.86 -6.20
CA LYS A 388 -20.08 88.77 -6.44
C LYS A 388 -18.91 88.43 -5.52
N ILE A 389 -17.72 88.23 -6.11
CA ILE A 389 -16.49 87.90 -5.37
C ILE A 389 -15.86 89.18 -4.80
N THR A 390 -15.81 89.31 -3.48
CA THR A 390 -15.09 90.40 -2.79
C THR A 390 -13.63 90.00 -2.57
N TYR A 391 -12.68 90.88 -2.90
CA TYR A 391 -11.25 90.72 -2.69
C TYR A 391 -10.81 91.47 -1.41
N THR A 392 -9.97 90.85 -0.58
CA THR A 392 -9.48 91.37 0.71
C THR A 392 -7.95 91.30 0.79
N CYS A 393 -7.33 92.21 1.55
CA CYS A 393 -5.89 92.13 1.83
C CYS A 393 -5.59 91.21 3.02
N VAL A 394 -4.60 90.31 2.88
CA VAL A 394 -4.15 89.37 3.93
C VAL A 394 -3.65 90.10 5.19
N MET A 395 -3.00 91.25 5.03
CA MET A 395 -2.46 92.05 6.15
C MET A 395 -3.43 93.13 6.66
N HIS A 396 -4.47 93.46 5.88
CA HIS A 396 -5.41 94.54 6.18
C HIS A 396 -6.85 94.10 5.87
N PRO A 397 -7.50 93.32 6.76
CA PRO A 397 -8.83 92.74 6.50
C PRO A 397 -9.93 93.77 6.24
N GLU A 398 -9.74 95.00 6.74
CA GLU A 398 -10.58 96.18 6.50
C GLU A 398 -10.68 96.56 5.01
N VAL A 399 -9.64 96.30 4.23
CA VAL A 399 -9.57 96.66 2.82
C VAL A 399 -10.30 95.61 1.99
N GLN A 400 -11.47 95.99 1.48
CA GLN A 400 -12.32 95.18 0.60
C GLN A 400 -12.51 95.88 -0.76
N SER A 401 -12.47 95.12 -1.85
CA SER A 401 -12.74 95.59 -3.21
C SER A 401 -13.58 94.57 -3.99
N ASP A 402 -14.38 95.04 -4.94
CA ASP A 402 -15.12 94.22 -5.90
C ASP A 402 -14.27 93.80 -7.12
N LYS A 403 -13.00 94.20 -7.18
CA LYS A 403 -12.07 93.96 -8.30
C LYS A 403 -10.69 93.49 -7.81
N PRO A 404 -9.97 92.67 -8.59
CA PRO A 404 -8.57 92.34 -8.29
C PRO A 404 -7.69 93.60 -8.42
N GLY A 405 -6.72 93.74 -7.51
CA GLY A 405 -5.83 94.91 -7.48
C GLY A 405 -4.83 94.84 -6.32
N LYS A 406 -3.97 95.85 -6.18
CA LYS A 406 -3.03 95.98 -5.05
C LYS A 406 -3.66 96.71 -3.88
N CYS A 407 -3.41 96.24 -2.67
CA CYS A 407 -3.85 96.89 -1.44
C CYS A 407 -3.19 98.27 -1.29
N PRO A 408 -3.95 99.37 -1.15
CA PRO A 408 -3.39 100.71 -1.00
C PRO A 408 -2.60 100.93 0.31
N LYS A 409 -2.74 100.04 1.32
CA LYS A 409 -1.98 100.11 2.58
C LYS A 409 -0.63 99.38 2.58
N CYS A 410 -0.45 98.31 1.78
CA CYS A 410 0.80 97.52 1.76
C CYS A 410 1.31 97.07 0.38
N GLY A 411 0.64 97.41 -0.72
CA GLY A 411 1.04 97.06 -2.08
C GLY A 411 0.87 95.58 -2.48
N MET A 412 0.52 94.68 -1.55
CA MET A 412 0.25 93.27 -1.85
C MET A 412 -1.07 93.09 -2.61
N ASN A 413 -1.16 92.10 -3.49
CA ASN A 413 -2.39 91.79 -4.23
C ASN A 413 -3.53 91.41 -3.27
N LEU A 414 -4.73 91.95 -3.52
CA LEU A 414 -5.96 91.56 -2.84
C LEU A 414 -6.36 90.16 -3.31
N VAL A 415 -6.68 89.27 -2.36
CA VAL A 415 -7.07 87.88 -2.61
C VAL A 415 -8.58 87.70 -2.43
N PRO A 416 -9.26 86.85 -3.24
CA PRO A 416 -10.69 86.64 -3.11
C PRO A 416 -11.05 86.06 -1.73
N LYS A 417 -12.04 86.66 -1.07
CA LYS A 417 -12.50 86.35 0.30
C LYS A 417 -13.25 85.02 0.40
N GLU A 418 -13.93 84.63 -0.67
CA GLU A 418 -14.55 83.30 -0.82
C GLU A 418 -14.01 82.65 -2.11
N ARG A 419 -13.46 81.44 -2.00
CA ARG A 419 -13.06 80.63 -3.16
C ARG A 419 -14.24 79.75 -3.58
N GLY A 420 -14.94 80.14 -4.64
CA GLY A 420 -15.98 79.31 -5.25
C GLY A 420 -15.37 78.11 -5.98
N GLY A 421 -15.44 76.93 -5.36
CA GLY A 421 -15.13 75.66 -6.03
C GLY A 421 -16.23 75.29 -7.04
N LYS A 422 -15.89 74.52 -8.08
CA LYS A 422 -16.88 73.99 -9.05
C LYS A 422 -17.71 72.82 -8.49
N PHE A 423 -17.32 72.29 -7.33
CA PHE A 423 -17.96 71.18 -6.67
C PHE A 423 -18.22 71.50 -5.20
N ALA A 424 -19.21 70.84 -4.61
CA ALA A 424 -19.55 70.95 -3.19
C ALA A 424 -19.48 69.57 -2.52
N ALA A 425 -19.13 69.56 -1.23
CA ALA A 425 -19.18 68.36 -0.40
C ALA A 425 -20.60 68.14 0.14
N HIS A 426 -21.19 67.00 -0.19
CA HIS A 426 -22.51 66.58 0.30
C HIS A 426 -22.39 65.39 1.24
N ARG A 427 -23.09 65.45 2.38
CA ARG A 427 -23.06 64.43 3.42
C ARG A 427 -24.01 63.29 3.11
N VAL A 428 -23.46 62.13 2.76
CA VAL A 428 -24.22 60.93 2.45
C VAL A 428 -24.12 59.94 3.60
N ASN A 429 -25.25 59.67 4.26
CA ASN A 429 -25.32 58.63 5.29
C ASN A 429 -25.16 57.25 4.65
N VAL A 430 -24.30 56.42 5.24
CA VAL A 430 -23.97 55.09 4.70
C VAL A 430 -24.27 53.99 5.70
N VAL A 431 -24.62 52.81 5.19
CA VAL A 431 -24.70 51.58 6.00
C VAL A 431 -23.40 50.80 5.79
N LEU A 432 -22.61 50.67 6.83
CA LEU A 432 -21.33 49.97 6.79
C LEU A 432 -21.54 48.45 6.93
N GLY A 433 -20.65 47.69 6.32
CA GLY A 433 -20.53 46.25 6.47
C GLY A 433 -19.18 45.84 7.05
N ASP A 434 -18.58 44.81 6.46
CA ASP A 434 -17.34 44.21 6.97
C ASP A 434 -16.12 45.13 6.69
N SER A 435 -15.07 45.01 7.51
CA SER A 435 -13.84 45.82 7.41
C SER A 435 -12.61 44.92 7.37
N ASP A 436 -11.67 45.22 6.46
CA ASP A 436 -10.34 44.58 6.41
C ASP A 436 -9.28 45.34 7.23
N GLY A 437 -9.71 46.36 7.98
CA GLY A 437 -8.85 47.25 8.77
C GLY A 437 -8.27 48.43 7.99
N ARG A 438 -8.25 48.39 6.65
CA ARG A 438 -7.80 49.49 5.77
C ARG A 438 -8.96 50.12 4.98
N ARG A 439 -9.92 49.30 4.57
CA ARG A 439 -11.14 49.64 3.84
C ARG A 439 -12.34 49.07 4.59
N VAL A 440 -13.49 49.70 4.36
CA VAL A 440 -14.79 49.34 4.93
C VAL A 440 -15.77 49.11 3.78
N GLU A 441 -16.51 48.01 3.84
CA GLU A 441 -17.66 47.73 2.98
C GLU A 441 -18.76 48.77 3.23
N VAL A 442 -19.33 49.32 2.16
CA VAL A 442 -20.55 50.12 2.21
C VAL A 442 -21.66 49.34 1.51
N ARG A 443 -22.68 48.96 2.29
CA ARG A 443 -23.82 48.14 1.83
C ARG A 443 -24.97 48.98 1.27
N ALA A 444 -25.07 50.24 1.67
CA ALA A 444 -26.04 51.20 1.13
C ALA A 444 -25.58 52.65 1.36
N GLY A 445 -26.03 53.57 0.50
CA GLY A 445 -25.85 55.02 0.62
C GLY A 445 -25.14 55.66 -0.57
N ILE A 446 -24.14 54.97 -1.13
CA ILE A 446 -23.35 55.41 -2.30
C ILE A 446 -23.40 54.35 -3.41
N HIS A 447 -23.10 54.76 -4.64
CA HIS A 447 -23.11 53.95 -5.86
C HIS A 447 -21.73 53.87 -6.52
N GLU A 448 -21.57 52.90 -7.43
CA GLU A 448 -20.36 52.78 -8.24
C GLU A 448 -20.23 53.99 -9.19
N GLY A 449 -19.21 54.82 -8.97
CA GLY A 449 -19.00 56.10 -9.67
C GLY A 449 -19.03 57.35 -8.78
N ASP A 450 -19.51 57.25 -7.53
CA ASP A 450 -19.52 58.39 -6.60
C ASP A 450 -18.10 58.73 -6.11
N GLU A 451 -17.69 60.01 -6.25
CA GLU A 451 -16.39 60.49 -5.75
C GLU A 451 -16.45 60.78 -4.24
N VAL A 452 -15.78 59.93 -3.44
CA VAL A 452 -15.77 60.03 -1.97
C VAL A 452 -14.49 60.71 -1.45
N ILE A 453 -14.65 61.74 -0.60
CA ILE A 453 -13.54 62.46 0.03
C ILE A 453 -12.97 61.63 1.20
N TYR A 454 -11.71 61.21 1.08
CA TYR A 454 -11.04 60.33 2.07
C TYR A 454 -9.90 60.99 2.88
N ARG A 455 -9.60 62.26 2.60
CA ARG A 455 -8.62 63.14 3.31
C ARG A 455 -9.14 64.58 3.31
N GLY A 456 -8.74 65.38 4.31
CA GLY A 456 -9.07 66.81 4.38
C GLY A 456 -10.50 67.15 4.81
N HIS A 457 -11.30 66.16 5.21
CA HIS A 457 -12.72 66.29 5.55
C HIS A 457 -13.01 66.55 7.04
N GLU A 458 -12.04 67.06 7.79
CA GLU A 458 -12.14 67.23 9.25
C GLU A 458 -13.08 68.38 9.65
N TYR A 459 -13.13 69.44 8.84
CA TYR A 459 -13.89 70.67 9.10
C TYR A 459 -14.97 70.97 8.06
N LEU A 460 -15.23 70.06 7.12
CA LEU A 460 -16.24 70.23 6.07
C LEU A 460 -17.66 70.25 6.64
N LYS A 461 -18.51 71.07 6.01
CA LYS A 461 -19.95 71.19 6.25
C LYS A 461 -20.72 70.94 4.95
N GLU A 462 -22.03 70.73 5.09
CA GLU A 462 -22.94 70.49 3.96
C GLU A 462 -22.91 71.67 2.98
N GLY A 463 -22.53 71.40 1.73
CA GLY A 463 -22.45 72.40 0.67
C GLY A 463 -21.16 73.22 0.64
N ASP A 464 -20.15 72.89 1.46
CA ASP A 464 -18.85 73.56 1.42
C ASP A 464 -18.17 73.34 0.05
N PRO A 465 -17.61 74.38 -0.58
CA PRO A 465 -16.95 74.27 -1.87
C PRO A 465 -15.66 73.47 -1.74
N VAL A 466 -15.55 72.41 -2.53
CA VAL A 466 -14.36 71.56 -2.63
C VAL A 466 -13.80 71.56 -4.03
N SER A 467 -12.49 71.35 -4.13
CA SER A 467 -11.80 71.09 -5.39
C SER A 467 -11.18 69.71 -5.29
N PRO A 468 -11.59 68.74 -6.15
CA PRO A 468 -10.90 67.46 -6.25
C PRO A 468 -9.41 67.67 -6.52
N VAL A 469 -8.57 66.92 -5.81
CA VAL A 469 -7.12 66.91 -5.98
C VAL A 469 -6.71 65.46 -6.13
N GLU A 470 -6.07 65.10 -7.24
CA GLU A 470 -5.49 63.77 -7.41
C GLU A 470 -4.24 63.66 -6.53
N TRP A 471 -4.29 62.78 -5.53
CA TRP A 471 -3.17 62.51 -4.64
C TRP A 471 -2.40 61.26 -5.09
N GLY A 472 -1.10 61.42 -5.32
CA GLY A 472 -0.16 60.33 -5.45
C GLY A 472 0.24 59.79 -4.08
N VAL A 473 1.21 58.86 -4.06
CA VAL A 473 1.59 58.13 -2.85
C VAL A 473 2.09 59.06 -1.74
N GLU A 474 2.78 60.16 -2.09
CA GLU A 474 3.38 61.10 -1.12
C GLU A 474 3.02 62.58 -1.37
N ALA A 475 2.52 62.96 -2.56
CA ALA A 475 2.19 64.34 -2.93
C ALA A 475 1.05 64.42 -3.96
N PRO A 476 0.34 65.56 -4.09
CA PRO A 476 -0.69 65.75 -5.12
C PRO A 476 -0.07 65.77 -6.53
N ILE A 477 -0.63 64.98 -7.46
CA ILE A 477 -0.16 64.81 -8.85
C ILE A 477 -0.47 66.07 -9.68
N ARG A 478 -1.61 66.72 -9.41
CA ARG A 478 -1.94 68.05 -9.90
C ARG A 478 -2.58 68.86 -8.78
N LEU A 479 -2.07 70.07 -8.56
CA LEU A 479 -2.84 71.09 -7.84
C LEU A 479 -3.91 71.66 -8.80
N PRO A 480 -5.10 72.05 -8.30
CA PRO A 480 -6.12 72.69 -9.12
C PRO A 480 -5.62 74.04 -9.64
N GLU A 481 -5.83 74.31 -10.93
CA GLU A 481 -5.44 75.57 -11.54
C GLU A 481 -6.09 76.77 -10.83
N PRO A 482 -5.32 77.81 -10.45
CA PRO A 482 -5.91 79.02 -9.90
C PRO A 482 -6.68 79.76 -11.00
N ALA A 483 -7.94 80.10 -10.73
CA ALA A 483 -8.76 80.89 -11.65
C ALA A 483 -8.27 82.35 -11.70
N GLY A 484 -7.34 82.64 -12.62
CA GLY A 484 -6.88 83.99 -12.92
C GLY A 484 -5.55 84.03 -13.68
N GLU A 485 -5.58 84.54 -14.92
CA GLU A 485 -4.39 84.77 -15.75
C GLU A 485 -3.48 85.86 -15.16
N MET A 486 -2.16 85.65 -15.18
CA MET A 486 -1.17 86.68 -14.81
C MET A 486 0.03 86.67 -15.77
N HIS A 487 0.47 87.85 -16.19
CA HIS A 487 1.55 88.09 -17.18
C HIS A 487 2.97 88.04 -16.57
N GLU A 488 3.97 87.72 -17.40
CA GLU A 488 5.40 87.74 -17.06
C GLU A 488 5.98 89.16 -16.90
N MET A 489 7.02 89.30 -16.06
CA MET A 489 7.94 90.45 -16.05
C MET A 489 9.38 90.02 -15.72
N GLN A 490 10.35 90.58 -16.44
CA GLN A 490 11.79 90.30 -16.35
C GLN A 490 12.54 91.35 -15.52
N HIS A 491 13.59 90.95 -14.78
CA HIS A 491 14.60 91.87 -14.22
C HIS A 491 16.00 91.24 -14.03
N GLN A 492 17.04 92.09 -13.98
CA GLN A 492 18.47 91.84 -13.72
C GLN A 492 19.03 93.09 -13.01
N ARG A 493 20.14 93.15 -12.25
CA ARG A 493 21.21 92.24 -11.74
C ARG A 493 21.85 92.99 -10.50
N PRO A 494 23.07 92.75 -9.94
CA PRO A 494 24.15 91.78 -10.24
C PRO A 494 24.73 90.97 -9.04
N SER A 495 25.63 90.06 -9.40
CA SER A 495 26.79 89.46 -8.70
C SER A 495 27.06 89.63 -7.18
N ALA A 496 27.12 88.48 -6.50
CA ALA A 496 28.28 88.08 -5.68
C ALA A 496 28.58 86.56 -5.89
N LYS A 497 29.85 86.17 -5.71
CA LYS A 497 30.54 84.96 -6.24
C LYS A 497 30.05 83.56 -5.79
N GLN A 498 30.54 82.54 -6.52
CA GLN A 498 30.52 81.07 -6.29
C GLN A 498 29.18 80.38 -6.62
N GLY A 499 29.11 79.28 -7.38
CA GLY A 499 30.10 78.58 -8.21
C GLY A 499 29.46 77.34 -8.91
N THR A 500 29.94 76.97 -10.11
CA THR A 500 29.69 75.69 -10.84
C THR A 500 28.24 75.15 -10.88
N SER A 501 27.44 75.40 -11.93
CA SER A 501 27.43 74.74 -13.27
C SER A 501 26.65 73.42 -13.34
N GLU A 502 25.55 73.40 -14.13
CA GLU A 502 25.29 72.45 -15.25
C GLU A 502 23.80 72.28 -15.58
N ALA A 503 23.51 72.22 -16.89
CA ALA A 503 22.36 71.59 -17.54
C ALA A 503 22.60 71.61 -19.08
N PRO A 504 22.08 70.66 -19.89
CA PRO A 504 21.68 69.28 -19.57
C PRO A 504 22.09 68.21 -20.64
N LEU A 505 21.76 66.92 -20.38
CA LEU A 505 21.74 65.76 -21.32
C LEU A 505 23.12 65.16 -21.76
N PRO A 506 23.21 63.88 -22.19
CA PRO A 506 22.30 62.73 -22.05
C PRO A 506 22.97 61.48 -21.38
N ALA A 507 22.28 60.35 -21.35
CA ALA A 507 22.76 59.11 -20.74
C ALA A 507 23.89 58.40 -21.52
N ASN A 508 24.91 57.90 -20.81
CA ASN A 508 25.74 56.77 -21.26
C ASN A 508 26.36 56.04 -20.05
N GLY A 509 26.11 54.73 -19.92
CA GLY A 509 26.45 53.97 -18.71
C GLY A 509 27.93 53.55 -18.64
N LYS A 510 28.57 53.76 -17.48
CA LYS A 510 29.89 53.19 -17.16
C LYS A 510 29.75 52.12 -16.08
N THR A 511 30.24 50.91 -16.35
CA THR A 511 30.36 49.85 -15.35
C THR A 511 31.53 50.15 -14.41
N VAL A 512 31.28 50.18 -13.11
CA VAL A 512 32.30 50.45 -12.08
C VAL A 512 32.75 49.12 -11.47
N TYR A 513 34.04 48.98 -11.18
CA TYR A 513 34.62 47.81 -10.52
C TYR A 513 35.00 48.16 -9.08
N THR A 514 34.82 47.24 -8.13
CA THR A 514 35.18 47.43 -6.71
C THR A 514 35.94 46.26 -6.12
N CYS A 515 36.63 46.46 -5.00
CA CYS A 515 37.29 45.40 -4.26
C CYS A 515 36.36 44.87 -3.16
N SER A 516 36.12 43.56 -3.14
CA SER A 516 35.31 42.88 -2.11
C SER A 516 35.84 43.03 -0.67
N MET A 517 37.13 43.34 -0.50
CA MET A 517 37.75 43.67 0.80
C MET A 517 37.80 45.19 1.11
N HIS A 518 37.71 46.05 0.09
CA HIS A 518 37.82 47.51 0.24
C HIS A 518 36.76 48.21 -0.63
N PRO A 519 35.49 48.28 -0.20
CA PRO A 519 34.36 48.76 -1.02
C PRO A 519 34.46 50.23 -1.47
N GLU A 520 35.30 51.00 -0.79
CA GLU A 520 35.71 52.37 -1.09
C GLU A 520 36.62 52.49 -2.33
N VAL A 521 37.31 51.41 -2.73
CA VAL A 521 38.19 51.37 -3.91
C VAL A 521 37.34 51.06 -5.13
N ARG A 522 36.91 52.11 -5.84
CA ARG A 522 36.15 52.03 -7.09
C ARG A 522 37.02 52.42 -8.29
N SER A 523 36.92 51.68 -9.39
CA SER A 523 37.64 51.91 -10.65
C SER A 523 36.70 51.84 -11.85
N ASP A 524 36.95 52.61 -12.90
CA ASP A 524 36.21 52.55 -14.17
C ASP A 524 36.76 51.49 -15.15
N LYS A 525 37.78 50.72 -14.71
CA LYS A 525 38.46 49.68 -15.49
C LYS A 525 38.76 48.45 -14.62
N PRO A 526 38.74 47.23 -15.19
CA PRO A 526 39.21 46.03 -14.49
C PRO A 526 40.72 46.11 -14.22
N GLY A 527 41.14 45.69 -13.03
CA GLY A 527 42.52 45.72 -12.57
C GLY A 527 42.63 45.16 -11.15
N ASP A 528 43.81 45.26 -10.54
CA ASP A 528 44.06 44.81 -9.16
C ASP A 528 43.94 45.96 -8.16
N CYS A 529 43.45 45.67 -6.94
CA CYS A 529 43.25 46.66 -5.89
C CYS A 529 44.58 47.16 -5.33
N PRO A 530 44.88 48.48 -5.34
CA PRO A 530 46.16 49.01 -4.84
C PRO A 530 46.35 48.88 -3.32
N LYS A 531 45.32 48.49 -2.55
CA LYS A 531 45.41 48.26 -1.09
C LYS A 531 45.71 46.81 -0.69
N CYS A 532 45.29 45.81 -1.48
CA CYS A 532 45.45 44.38 -1.14
C CYS A 532 45.88 43.47 -2.29
N GLY A 533 46.05 43.98 -3.51
CA GLY A 533 46.50 43.21 -4.68
C GLY A 533 45.47 42.25 -5.30
N MET A 534 44.23 42.21 -4.80
CA MET A 534 43.18 41.34 -5.36
C MET A 534 42.43 42.03 -6.52
N LYS A 535 42.00 41.25 -7.53
CA LYS A 535 41.24 41.76 -8.68
C LYS A 535 39.94 42.46 -8.27
N LEU A 536 39.64 43.55 -8.97
CA LEU A 536 38.40 44.32 -8.84
C LEU A 536 37.27 43.68 -9.64
N GLU A 537 36.09 43.57 -9.04
CA GLU A 537 34.90 42.91 -9.59
C GLU A 537 33.85 43.95 -10.02
N PRO A 538 33.14 43.76 -11.15
CA PRO A 538 32.18 44.73 -11.66
C PRO A 538 30.92 44.82 -10.79
N LEU A 539 30.62 46.00 -10.28
CA LEU A 539 29.32 46.37 -9.72
C LEU A 539 28.28 46.36 -10.84
N GLN A 540 27.48 45.30 -10.87
CA GLN A 540 26.26 45.26 -11.67
C GLN A 540 25.18 46.10 -10.98
N GLY A 541 24.42 46.85 -11.79
CA GLY A 541 23.70 48.02 -11.29
C GLY A 541 22.43 47.70 -10.51
N GLU A 542 22.48 47.88 -9.18
CA GLU A 542 21.33 48.38 -8.40
C GLU A 542 21.72 49.10 -7.09
N HIS A 543 22.94 49.65 -6.99
CA HIS A 543 23.33 50.62 -5.95
C HIS A 543 24.35 51.65 -6.47
N LEU A 544 23.86 52.56 -7.32
CA LEU A 544 24.53 53.81 -7.68
C LEU A 544 23.80 54.98 -6.99
N HIS A 545 24.23 55.26 -5.76
CA HIS A 545 24.06 56.52 -5.06
C HIS A 545 25.45 57.05 -4.71
#